data_AF-A0A818VV60-F1
#
_entry.id   AF-A0A818VV60-F1
#
_cell.length_a   1.000
_cell.length_b   1.000
_cell.length_c   1.000
_cell.angle_alpha   90.00
_cell.angle_beta   90.00
_cell.angle_gamma   90.00
#
_symmetry.space_group_name_H-M   'P 1'
#
loop_
_entity.id
_entity.type
_entity.pdbx_description
1 polymer ?
#
loop_
_entity_poly.entity_id
_entity_poly.type
_entity_poly.pdbx_seq_one_letter_code
_entity_poly.pdbx_strand_id
1 'polypeptide(L)'
;MTSVNKVDRAILFSQCQFFIDYRSSQNGCDRSLRLGNELEKKYGANIVEQPQVSSTTHIIFKNGNLETKLFAKKYNIPLVDPMWLEHSIKKRRLIKIDKYQVQNDENQQPAGYFFLE
;
A
#
# COMPACT_ATOMS: atom_id res chain seq x y z
N MET A 1 -15.79 22.84 23.80
CA MET A 1 -15.97 21.76 22.80
C MET A 1 -14.77 21.78 21.87
N THR A 2 -13.93 20.76 21.95
CA THR A 2 -12.60 20.69 21.30
C THR A 2 -12.73 20.64 19.78
N SER A 3 -12.11 21.61 19.09
CA SER A 3 -11.91 21.60 17.64
C SER A 3 -11.16 20.33 17.26
N VAL A 4 -11.78 19.47 16.44
CA VAL A 4 -11.08 18.33 15.84
C VAL A 4 -10.00 18.91 14.93
N ASN A 5 -8.74 18.78 15.36
CA ASN A 5 -7.57 19.19 14.58
C ASN A 5 -7.65 18.58 13.18
N LYS A 6 -8.05 19.39 12.19
CA LYS A 6 -8.06 19.01 10.78
C LYS A 6 -6.61 19.01 10.34
N VAL A 7 -6.07 17.82 10.07
CA VAL A 7 -4.74 17.67 9.49
C VAL A 7 -4.76 18.32 8.11
N ASP A 8 -3.77 19.17 7.84
CA ASP A 8 -3.58 19.71 6.49
C ASP A 8 -3.37 18.55 5.52
N ARG A 9 -4.03 18.59 4.36
CA ARG A 9 -3.93 17.52 3.36
C ARG A 9 -2.47 17.27 2.99
N ALA A 10 -1.65 18.31 2.93
CA ALA A 10 -0.24 18.23 2.55
C ALA A 10 0.63 17.39 3.49
N ILE A 11 0.19 17.13 4.72
CA ILE A 11 0.97 16.38 5.72
C ILE A 11 0.28 15.09 6.16
N LEU A 12 -0.79 14.68 5.46
CA LEU A 12 -1.62 13.55 5.89
C LEU A 12 -0.83 12.24 6.08
N PHE A 13 0.18 12.01 5.22
CA PHE A 13 1.03 10.83 5.25
C PHE A 13 2.50 11.16 5.57
N SER A 14 2.80 12.32 6.16
CA SER A 14 4.19 12.78 6.40
C SER A 14 5.00 11.89 7.34
N GLN A 15 4.32 11.12 8.19
CA GLN A 15 4.94 10.13 9.09
C GLN A 15 4.96 8.72 8.50
N CYS A 16 4.45 8.54 7.28
CA CYS A 16 4.38 7.26 6.63
C CYS A 16 5.50 7.11 5.60
N GLN A 17 6.17 5.97 5.65
CA GLN A 17 7.02 5.48 4.58
C GLN A 17 6.34 4.30 3.90
N PHE A 18 6.09 4.44 2.60
CA PHE A 18 5.37 3.47 1.78
C PHE A 18 6.27 2.84 0.75
N PHE A 19 6.22 1.51 0.68
CA PHE A 19 6.51 0.79 -0.55
C PHE A 19 5.18 0.51 -1.25
N ILE A 20 5.12 0.64 -2.58
CA ILE A 20 3.89 0.45 -3.35
C ILE A 20 4.12 -0.64 -4.39
N ASP A 21 3.29 -1.67 -4.35
CA ASP A 21 3.22 -2.73 -5.35
C ASP A 21 1.76 -2.88 -5.81
N TYR A 22 1.39 -2.02 -6.75
CA TYR A 22 0.04 -1.91 -7.28
C TYR A 22 0.03 -2.16 -8.78
N ARG A 23 -0.53 -3.29 -9.20
CA ARG A 23 -0.77 -3.62 -10.60
C ARG A 23 -2.26 -3.58 -10.94
N SER A 24 -2.56 -3.07 -12.13
CA SER A 24 -3.89 -3.05 -12.72
C SER A 24 -4.39 -4.48 -12.96
N SER A 25 -5.60 -4.82 -12.51
CA SER A 25 -6.19 -6.14 -12.76
C SER A 25 -6.54 -6.37 -14.23
N GLN A 26 -6.71 -5.30 -15.03
CA GLN A 26 -7.14 -5.40 -16.42
C GLN A 26 -6.00 -5.81 -17.37
N ASN A 27 -4.78 -5.39 -17.07
CA ASN A 27 -3.64 -5.53 -17.99
C ASN A 27 -2.29 -5.75 -17.29
N GLY A 28 -2.26 -5.95 -15.96
CA GLY A 28 -1.04 -6.15 -15.19
C GLY A 28 -0.11 -4.92 -15.11
N CYS A 29 -0.49 -3.80 -15.72
CA CYS A 29 0.32 -2.59 -15.77
C CYS A 29 0.58 -2.04 -14.37
N ASP A 30 1.85 -1.74 -14.10
CA ASP A 30 2.30 -1.16 -12.83
C ASP A 30 1.77 0.28 -12.67
N ARG A 31 1.07 0.52 -11.56
CA ARG A 31 0.48 1.80 -11.17
C ARG A 31 1.23 2.44 -10.00
N SER A 32 2.25 1.78 -9.47
CA SER A 32 2.95 2.15 -8.24
C SER A 32 3.58 3.52 -8.34
N LEU A 33 4.29 3.80 -9.45
CA LEU A 33 4.92 5.10 -9.67
C LEU A 33 3.90 6.25 -9.73
N ARG A 34 2.77 6.04 -10.43
CA ARG A 34 1.74 7.08 -10.55
C ARG A 34 1.09 7.38 -9.19
N LEU A 35 0.75 6.33 -8.43
CA LEU A 35 0.17 6.49 -7.10
C LEU A 35 1.17 7.13 -6.13
N GLY A 36 2.43 6.66 -6.12
CA GLY A 36 3.50 7.21 -5.28
C GLY A 36 3.71 8.70 -5.51
N ASN A 37 3.85 9.12 -6.77
CA ASN A 37 4.00 10.53 -7.13
C ASN A 37 2.82 11.40 -6.66
N GLU A 38 1.59 10.87 -6.68
CA GLU A 38 0.43 11.58 -6.17
C GLU A 38 0.47 11.71 -4.65
N LEU A 39 0.80 10.62 -3.95
CA LEU A 39 0.87 10.58 -2.49
C LEU A 39 1.95 11.49 -1.93
N GLU A 40 3.13 11.50 -2.56
CA GLU A 40 4.23 12.39 -2.20
C GLU A 40 3.86 13.86 -2.41
N LYS A 41 3.44 14.23 -3.63
CA LYS A 41 3.18 15.63 -4.00
C LYS A 41 1.99 16.26 -3.29
N LYS A 42 0.91 15.49 -3.07
CA LYS A 42 -0.35 16.03 -2.53
C LYS A 42 -0.52 15.81 -1.04
N TYR A 43 0.12 14.78 -0.49
CA TYR A 43 -0.18 14.30 0.86
C TYR A 43 1.07 14.07 1.73
N GLY A 44 2.27 14.38 1.20
CA GLY A 44 3.52 14.36 1.94
C GLY A 44 4.03 12.95 2.28
N ALA A 45 3.56 11.92 1.58
CA ALA A 45 4.05 10.56 1.82
C ALA A 45 5.52 10.40 1.40
N ASN A 46 6.28 9.61 2.17
CA ASN A 46 7.62 9.19 1.76
C ASN A 46 7.51 7.85 1.01
N ILE A 47 7.91 7.82 -0.26
CA ILE A 47 7.84 6.62 -1.10
C ILE A 47 9.24 6.03 -1.26
N VAL A 48 9.38 4.74 -0.96
CA VAL A 48 10.63 3.99 -1.16
C VAL A 48 10.53 3.08 -2.38
N GLU A 49 11.64 2.94 -3.10
CA GLU A 49 11.74 2.05 -4.27
C GLU A 49 11.73 0.57 -3.88
N GLN A 50 12.20 0.25 -2.68
CA GLN A 50 12.23 -1.12 -2.14
C GLN A 50 11.81 -1.12 -0.67
N PRO A 51 11.10 -2.17 -0.21
CA PRO A 51 10.67 -2.24 1.17
C PRO A 51 11.86 -2.46 2.10
N GLN A 52 11.95 -1.63 3.13
CA GLN A 52 13.01 -1.64 4.14
C GLN A 52 12.45 -2.04 5.50
N VAL A 53 13.04 -3.07 6.12
CA VAL A 53 12.54 -3.65 7.38
C VAL A 53 12.47 -2.63 8.53
N SER A 54 13.44 -1.72 8.61
CA SER A 54 13.57 -0.77 9.71
C SER A 54 12.69 0.47 9.60
N SER A 55 12.21 0.80 8.40
CA SER A 55 11.61 2.11 8.13
C SER A 55 10.31 2.07 7.33
N THR A 56 10.05 1.01 6.56
CA THR A 56 8.80 0.87 5.82
C THR A 56 7.65 0.63 6.80
N THR A 57 6.75 1.61 6.86
CA THR A 57 5.62 1.58 7.79
C THR A 57 4.45 0.76 7.25
N HIS A 58 4.22 0.82 5.94
CA HIS A 58 3.14 0.12 5.26
C HIS A 58 3.57 -0.23 3.83
N ILE A 59 3.09 -1.37 3.34
CA ILE A 59 3.18 -1.75 1.94
C ILE A 59 1.79 -1.61 1.34
N ILE A 60 1.63 -0.72 0.35
CA ILE A 60 0.38 -0.55 -0.37
C ILE A 60 0.34 -1.58 -1.51
N PHE A 61 -0.60 -2.51 -1.44
CA PHE A 61 -0.59 -3.69 -2.28
C PHE A 61 -1.92 -3.94 -2.98
N LYS A 62 -1.88 -4.16 -4.30
CA LYS A 62 -3.04 -4.64 -5.06
C LYS A 62 -2.59 -5.34 -6.34
N ASN A 63 -2.89 -6.63 -6.45
CA ASN A 63 -2.44 -7.51 -7.55
C ASN A 63 -0.92 -7.47 -7.81
N GLY A 64 -0.12 -7.16 -6.79
CA GLY A 64 1.33 -7.09 -6.88
C GLY A 64 2.01 -8.46 -6.88
N ASN A 65 3.32 -8.45 -6.72
CA ASN A 65 4.15 -9.66 -6.77
C ASN A 65 4.00 -10.51 -5.49
N LEU A 66 4.10 -11.83 -5.64
CA LEU A 66 4.09 -12.76 -4.49
C LEU A 66 5.26 -12.47 -3.52
N GLU A 67 6.42 -12.10 -4.04
CA GLU A 67 7.59 -11.72 -3.24
C GLU A 67 7.29 -10.59 -2.25
N THR A 68 6.52 -9.59 -2.67
CA THR A 68 6.08 -8.49 -1.81
C THR A 68 5.23 -8.99 -0.65
N LYS A 69 4.30 -9.93 -0.91
CA LYS A 69 3.48 -10.53 0.14
C LYS A 69 4.34 -11.34 1.13
N LEU A 70 5.27 -12.13 0.61
CA LEU A 70 6.17 -12.95 1.42
C LEU A 70 7.07 -12.07 2.29
N PHE A 71 7.61 -10.98 1.73
CA PHE A 71 8.40 -10.00 2.47
C PHE A 71 7.58 -9.36 3.60
N ALA A 72 6.38 -8.87 3.29
CA ALA A 72 5.49 -8.25 4.26
C ALA A 72 5.15 -9.21 5.42
N LYS A 73 4.80 -10.47 5.09
CA LYS A 73 4.52 -11.53 6.09
C LYS A 73 5.75 -11.82 6.95
N LYS A 74 6.92 -12.00 6.33
CA LYS A 74 8.17 -12.36 7.02
C LYS A 74 8.58 -11.32 8.05
N TYR A 75 8.45 -10.03 7.71
CA TYR A 75 8.87 -8.93 8.57
C TYR A 75 7.72 -8.26 9.34
N ASN A 76 6.52 -8.86 9.28
CA ASN A 76 5.31 -8.36 9.92
C ASN A 76 4.99 -6.90 9.58
N ILE A 77 5.27 -6.50 8.33
CA ILE A 77 4.97 -5.17 7.82
C ILE A 77 3.53 -5.16 7.32
N PRO A 78 2.71 -4.17 7.70
CA PRO A 78 1.34 -4.06 7.22
C PRO A 78 1.24 -4.06 5.69
N LEU A 79 0.58 -5.09 5.15
CA LEU A 79 0.19 -5.17 3.75
C LEU A 79 -1.24 -4.62 3.61
N VAL A 80 -1.42 -3.48 2.94
CA VAL A 80 -2.65 -2.68 3.01
C VAL A 80 -3.22 -2.42 1.62
N ASP A 81 -4.53 -2.60 1.46
CA ASP A 81 -5.24 -2.30 0.22
C ASP A 81 -5.29 -0.77 -0.03
N PRO A 82 -5.11 -0.30 -1.28
CA PRO A 82 -5.20 1.12 -1.64
C PRO A 82 -6.46 1.86 -1.16
N MET A 83 -7.58 1.15 -0.93
CA MET A 83 -8.80 1.71 -0.35
C MET A 83 -8.57 2.39 1.02
N TRP A 84 -7.56 1.95 1.78
CA TRP A 84 -7.18 2.61 3.02
C TRP A 84 -6.72 4.06 2.79
N LEU A 85 -5.95 4.30 1.73
CA LEU A 85 -5.49 5.63 1.34
C LEU A 85 -6.69 6.50 0.97
N GLU A 86 -7.57 6.00 0.11
CA GLU A 86 -8.76 6.72 -0.35
C GLU A 86 -9.64 7.15 0.82
N HIS A 87 -9.89 6.24 1.76
CA HIS A 87 -10.71 6.53 2.94
C HIS A 87 -9.99 7.44 3.95
N SER A 88 -8.67 7.35 4.09
CA SER A 88 -7.88 8.28 4.91
C SER A 88 -7.93 9.69 4.35
N ILE A 89 -7.78 9.84 3.03
CA ILE A 89 -7.88 11.11 2.31
C ILE A 89 -9.29 11.70 2.45
N LYS A 90 -10.34 10.89 2.22
CA LYS A 90 -11.74 11.33 2.34
C LYS A 90 -12.06 11.82 3.75
N LYS A 91 -11.56 11.13 4.78
CA LYS A 91 -11.75 11.49 6.19
C LYS A 91 -10.75 12.52 6.71
N ARG A 92 -9.76 12.91 5.91
CA ARG A 92 -8.66 13.83 6.25
C ARG A 92 -7.92 13.43 7.53
N ARG A 93 -7.73 12.13 7.73
CA ARG A 93 -6.96 11.56 8.85
C ARG A 93 -6.51 10.15 8.51
N LEU A 94 -5.41 9.71 9.13
CA LEU A 94 -5.03 8.31 9.11
C LEU A 94 -6.10 7.49 9.84
N ILE A 95 -6.70 6.54 9.13
CA ILE A 95 -7.63 5.59 9.72
C ILE A 95 -6.89 4.30 10.10
N LYS A 96 -7.49 3.51 10.98
CA LYS A 96 -6.93 2.21 11.32
C LYS A 96 -6.96 1.26 10.12
N ILE A 97 -5.93 0.42 10.01
CA ILE A 97 -5.70 -0.47 8.87
C ILE A 97 -6.47 -1.79 8.96
N ASP A 98 -7.08 -2.15 10.11
CA ASP A 98 -7.64 -3.48 10.38
C ASP A 98 -8.60 -3.99 9.30
N LYS A 99 -9.38 -3.08 8.70
CA LYS A 99 -10.37 -3.41 7.64
C LYS A 99 -9.80 -3.45 6.23
N TYR A 100 -8.52 -3.13 6.07
CA TYR A 100 -7.85 -2.97 4.78
C TYR A 100 -6.60 -3.83 4.67
N GLN A 101 -6.32 -4.67 5.66
CA GLN A 101 -5.20 -5.60 5.56
C GLN A 101 -5.50 -6.62 4.46
N VAL A 102 -4.56 -6.73 3.53
CA VAL A 102 -4.63 -7.74 2.47
C VAL A 102 -4.28 -9.08 3.11
N GLN A 103 -5.25 -9.99 3.13
CA GLN A 103 -5.02 -11.34 3.61
C GLN A 103 -4.19 -12.13 2.59
N ASN A 104 -3.33 -13.00 3.10
CA ASN A 104 -2.66 -13.98 2.27
C ASN A 104 -3.64 -15.11 1.97
N ASP A 105 -4.42 -14.97 0.91
CA ASP A 105 -5.07 -16.14 0.32
C ASP A 105 -3.96 -17.00 -0.28
N GLU A 106 -3.58 -18.06 0.42
CA GLU A 106 -2.59 -19.06 0.00
C GLU A 106 -3.01 -19.79 -1.31
N ASN A 107 -4.21 -19.49 -1.83
CA ASN A 107 -4.79 -20.06 -3.04
C ASN A 107 -4.60 -19.23 -4.32
N GLN A 108 -3.82 -18.14 -4.31
CA GLN A 108 -3.41 -17.50 -5.56
C GLN A 108 -2.32 -18.36 -6.25
N GLN A 109 -2.76 -19.44 -6.92
CA GLN A 109 -1.95 -20.14 -7.91
C GLN A 109 -1.40 -19.10 -8.92
N PRO A 110 -0.09 -19.09 -9.22
CA PRO A 110 0.41 -18.27 -10.30
C PRO A 110 -0.29 -18.71 -11.59
N ALA A 111 -1.02 -17.80 -12.21
CA ALA A 111 -1.55 -18.00 -13.55
C ALA A 111 -0.35 -18.17 -14.49
N GLY A 112 0.01 -19.42 -14.85
CA GLY A 112 0.96 -19.65 -15.93
C GLY A 112 1.98 -20.78 -15.83
N TYR A 113 1.90 -21.71 -14.87
CA TYR A 113 2.67 -22.97 -14.99
C TYR A 113 1.76 -24.10 -15.49
N PHE A 114 1.50 -24.11 -16.79
CA PHE A 114 1.16 -25.35 -17.49
C PHE A 114 2.46 -26.15 -17.63
N PHE A 115 2.58 -27.25 -16.89
CA PHE A 115 3.54 -28.29 -17.23
C PHE A 115 3.10 -28.89 -18.58
N LEU A 116 3.94 -28.74 -19.59
CA LEU A 116 3.86 -29.58 -20.78
C LEU A 116 4.44 -30.94 -20.36
N GLU A 117 3.57 -31.93 -20.23
CA GLU A 117 3.94 -33.34 -20.42
C GLU A 117 3.81 -33.69 -21.91
#